data_AF-A0A7S8EDG2-F1
#
_entry.id   AF-A0A7S8EDG2-F1
#
_cell.length_a   1.000
_cell.length_b   1.000
_cell.length_c   1.000
_cell.angle_alpha   90.00
_cell.angle_beta   90.00
_cell.angle_gamma   90.00
#
_symmetry.space_group_name_H-M   'P 1'
#
loop_
_entity.id
_entity.type
_entity.pdbx_description
1 polymer ?
#
loop_
_entity_poly.entity_id
_entity_poly.type
_entity_poly.pdbx_seq_one_letter_code
_entity_poly.pdbx_strand_id
1 'polypeptide(L)'
;MAFLNRDFLEKVFFALLLAGITMALIGGWQFLENNNQLSQNQAEQIHANGETVNPASTAEARGLVASDLERRRLIEARFNSMVLGGIGLVALSVGWLGTDIVRSGRRKQEETAQQPSATSPTA
;
A
#
# COMPACT_ATOMS: atom_id res chain seq x y z
N MET A 1 27.78 19.71 -5.91
CA MET A 1 26.94 18.50 -5.78
C MET A 1 25.64 18.70 -6.56
N ALA A 2 25.67 18.52 -7.89
CA ALA A 2 24.50 18.60 -8.75
C ALA A 2 24.23 17.21 -9.32
N PHE A 3 23.63 16.32 -8.51
CA PHE A 3 23.43 14.91 -8.89
C PHE A 3 21.97 14.45 -8.91
N LEU A 4 21.01 15.37 -8.80
CA LEU A 4 19.59 15.07 -9.03
C LEU A 4 19.20 15.56 -10.43
N ASN A 5 19.55 14.77 -11.45
CA ASN A 5 19.03 14.99 -12.79
C ASN A 5 17.51 14.80 -12.75
N ARG A 6 16.77 15.80 -13.22
CA ARG A 6 15.31 15.82 -13.20
C ARG A 6 14.69 14.58 -13.86
N ASP A 7 15.31 14.11 -14.95
CA ASP A 7 14.90 12.89 -15.67
C ASP A 7 15.08 11.61 -14.84
N PHE A 8 16.10 11.58 -13.97
CA PHE A 8 16.26 10.48 -13.02
C PHE A 8 15.16 10.53 -11.95
N LEU A 9 14.82 11.73 -11.47
CA LEU A 9 13.73 11.93 -10.52
C LEU A 9 12.37 11.48 -11.07
N GLU A 10 12.05 11.82 -12.32
CA GLU A 10 10.80 11.37 -12.96
C GLU A 10 10.73 9.83 -13.04
N LYS A 11 11.84 9.17 -13.41
CA LYS A 11 11.90 7.70 -13.44
C LYS A 11 11.75 7.08 -12.04
N VAL A 12 12.35 7.67 -11.02
CA VAL A 12 12.23 7.20 -9.63
C VAL A 12 10.79 7.36 -9.13
N PHE A 13 10.14 8.50 -9.37
CA PHE A 13 8.74 8.70 -8.98
C PHE A 13 7.78 7.78 -9.73
N PHE A 14 8.03 7.54 -11.02
CA PHE A 14 7.26 6.58 -11.80
C PHE A 14 7.43 5.15 -11.28
N ALA A 15 8.66 4.76 -10.95
CA ALA A 15 8.95 3.46 -10.33
C ALA A 15 8.27 3.32 -8.95
N LEU A 16 8.30 4.36 -8.12
CA LEU A 16 7.58 4.42 -6.84
C LEU A 16 6.07 4.25 -7.02
N LEU A 17 5.50 4.86 -8.05
CA LEU A 17 4.07 4.77 -8.35
C LEU A 17 3.69 3.33 -8.72
N LEU A 18 4.45 2.70 -9.62
CA LEU A 18 4.28 1.29 -9.97
C LEU A 18 4.44 0.37 -8.76
N ALA A 19 5.51 0.54 -7.98
CA ALA A 19 5.75 -0.24 -6.77
C ALA A 19 4.60 -0.06 -5.76
N GLY A 20 4.12 1.17 -5.57
CA GLY A 20 3.00 1.48 -4.69
C GLY A 20 1.71 0.79 -5.11
N ILE A 21 1.37 0.80 -6.41
CA ILE A 21 0.22 0.07 -6.96
C ILE A 21 0.35 -1.42 -6.68
N THR A 22 1.50 -2.02 -7.01
CA THR A 22 1.73 -3.45 -6.80
C THR A 22 1.62 -3.85 -5.33
N MET A 23 2.24 -3.07 -4.43
CA MET A 23 2.14 -3.33 -2.98
C MET A 23 0.72 -3.16 -2.46
N ALA A 24 -0.03 -2.16 -2.92
CA ALA A 24 -1.42 -1.96 -2.55
C ALA A 24 -2.31 -3.14 -2.99
N LEU A 25 -2.12 -3.62 -4.23
CA LEU A 25 -2.86 -4.77 -4.76
C LEU A 25 -2.52 -6.06 -4.02
N ILE A 26 -1.23 -6.34 -3.80
CA ILE A 26 -0.79 -7.55 -3.08
C ILE A 26 -1.25 -7.50 -1.61
N GLY A 27 -1.06 -6.37 -0.93
CA GLY A 27 -1.50 -6.18 0.44
C GLY A 27 -3.01 -6.32 0.58
N GLY A 28 -3.78 -5.74 -0.35
CA GLY A 28 -5.24 -5.88 -0.40
C GLY A 28 -5.68 -7.33 -0.61
N TRP A 29 -5.05 -8.04 -1.56
CA TRP A 29 -5.34 -9.47 -1.77
C TRP A 29 -5.06 -10.30 -0.52
N GLN A 30 -3.85 -10.18 0.06
CA GLN A 30 -3.50 -10.95 1.26
C GLN A 30 -4.41 -10.62 2.44
N PHE A 31 -4.84 -9.36 2.56
CA PHE A 31 -5.79 -8.97 3.59
C PHE A 31 -7.12 -9.71 3.43
N LEU A 32 -7.67 -9.77 2.20
CA LEU A 32 -8.92 -10.49 1.93
C LEU A 32 -8.80 -11.98 2.21
N GLU A 33 -7.68 -12.58 1.79
CA GLU A 33 -7.39 -14.00 2.03
C GLU A 33 -7.27 -14.31 3.53
N ASN A 34 -6.45 -13.55 4.25
CA ASN A 34 -6.27 -13.71 5.71
C ASN A 34 -7.58 -13.47 6.46
N ASN A 35 -8.42 -12.53 5.99
CA ASN A 35 -9.73 -12.29 6.57
C ASN A 35 -10.69 -13.46 6.34
N ASN A 36 -10.67 -14.06 5.16
CA ASN A 36 -11.47 -15.24 4.86
C ASN A 36 -11.04 -16.45 5.70
N GLN A 37 -9.74 -16.70 5.82
CA GLN A 37 -9.19 -17.77 6.66
C GLN A 37 -9.51 -17.55 8.15
N LEU A 38 -9.44 -16.30 8.63
CA LEU A 38 -9.81 -15.96 9.99
C LEU A 38 -11.31 -16.21 10.26
N SER A 39 -12.18 -15.85 9.31
CA SER A 39 -13.63 -16.10 9.43
C SER A 39 -13.98 -17.59 9.46
N GLN A 40 -13.15 -18.45 8.88
CA GLN A 40 -13.35 -19.90 8.86
C GLN A 40 -12.73 -20.59 10.08
N ASN A 41 -11.95 -19.89 10.90
CA ASN A 41 -11.31 -20.46 12.08
C ASN A 41 -12.33 -20.72 13.21
N GLN A 42 -12.30 -21.94 13.76
CA GLN A 42 -13.21 -22.36 14.83
C GLN A 42 -13.09 -21.49 16.10
N ALA A 43 -11.88 -21.09 16.49
CA ALA A 43 -11.66 -20.23 17.66
C ALA A 43 -12.22 -18.82 17.44
N GLU A 44 -12.19 -18.30 16.20
CA GLU A 44 -12.82 -17.00 15.90
C GLU A 44 -14.33 -17.06 16.06
N GLN A 45 -14.98 -18.15 15.65
CA GLN A 45 -16.43 -18.33 15.84
C GLN A 45 -16.80 -18.42 17.33
N ILE A 46 -16.01 -19.15 18.12
CA ILE A 46 -16.20 -19.26 19.58
C ILE A 46 -16.07 -17.87 20.24
N HIS A 47 -15.04 -17.10 19.86
CA HIS A 47 -14.83 -15.74 20.35
C HIS A 47 -15.92 -14.76 19.90
N ALA A 48 -16.38 -14.84 18.65
CA ALA A 48 -17.41 -13.97 18.10
C ALA A 48 -18.78 -14.20 18.74
N ASN A 49 -19.10 -15.45 19.08
CA ASN A 49 -20.35 -15.83 19.72
C ASN A 49 -20.31 -15.73 21.26
N GLY A 50 -19.14 -15.45 21.84
CA GLY A 50 -18.97 -15.41 23.29
C GLY A 50 -19.18 -16.76 23.97
N GLU A 51 -18.98 -17.86 23.25
CA GLU A 51 -19.20 -19.21 23.78
C GLU A 51 -18.03 -19.64 24.66
N THR A 52 -18.36 -20.18 25.83
CA THR A 52 -17.38 -20.88 26.68
C THR A 52 -17.43 -22.36 26.35
N VAL A 53 -16.44 -22.85 25.59
CA VAL A 53 -16.32 -24.27 25.25
C VAL A 53 -15.56 -25.00 26.35
N ASN A 54 -16.22 -25.94 27.02
CA ASN A 54 -15.58 -26.89 27.93
C ASN A 54 -15.23 -28.15 27.13
N PRO A 55 -13.93 -28.45 26.91
CA PRO A 55 -13.54 -29.61 26.12
C PRO A 55 -13.95 -30.92 26.82
N ALA A 56 -14.58 -31.83 26.08
CA ALA A 56 -15.00 -33.14 26.58
C ALA A 56 -13.82 -34.13 26.63
N SER A 57 -12.70 -33.83 25.95
CA SER A 57 -11.51 -34.66 25.93
C SER A 57 -10.20 -33.85 25.87
N THR A 58 -9.09 -34.49 26.23
CA THR A 58 -7.74 -33.91 26.10
C THR A 58 -7.35 -33.66 24.64
N ALA A 59 -7.86 -34.46 23.70
CA ALA A 59 -7.65 -34.27 22.26
C ALA A 59 -8.37 -33.01 21.76
N GLU A 60 -9.62 -32.81 22.18
CA GLU A 60 -10.41 -31.62 21.86
C GLU A 60 -9.78 -30.35 22.47
N ALA A 61 -9.34 -30.43 23.73
CA ALA A 61 -8.62 -29.33 24.37
C ALA A 61 -7.38 -28.89 23.57
N ARG A 62 -6.59 -29.85 23.06
CA ARG A 62 -5.43 -29.55 22.21
C ARG A 62 -5.84 -28.94 20.87
N GLY A 63 -6.94 -29.41 20.27
CA GLY A 63 -7.50 -28.85 19.05
C GLY A 63 -7.91 -27.38 19.21
N LEU A 64 -8.56 -27.03 20.32
CA LEU A 64 -8.95 -25.65 20.65
C LEU A 64 -7.73 -24.74 20.87
N VAL A 65 -6.68 -25.24 21.51
CA VAL A 65 -5.43 -24.47 21.67
C VAL A 65 -4.76 -24.23 20.31
N ALA A 66 -4.72 -25.24 19.44
CA ALA A 66 -4.16 -25.10 18.11
C ALA A 66 -4.93 -24.09 17.25
N SER A 67 -6.27 -24.09 17.33
CA SER A 67 -7.09 -23.14 16.58
C SER A 67 -6.94 -21.70 17.09
N ASP A 68 -6.78 -21.46 18.40
CA ASP A 68 -6.48 -20.12 18.93
C ASP A 68 -5.08 -19.63 18.51
N LEU A 69 -4.07 -20.50 18.51
CA LEU A 69 -2.74 -20.15 18.00
C LEU A 69 -2.81 -19.74 16.53
N GLU A 70 -3.56 -20.47 15.71
CA GLU A 70 -3.75 -20.14 14.30
C GLU A 70 -4.53 -18.82 14.12
N ARG A 71 -5.56 -18.60 14.93
CA ARG A 71 -6.32 -17.34 14.95
C ARG A 71 -5.41 -16.13 15.19
N ARG A 72 -4.52 -16.22 16.18
CA ARG A 72 -3.55 -15.14 16.48
C ARG A 72 -2.61 -14.87 15.31
N ARG A 73 -2.09 -15.91 14.67
CA ARG A 73 -1.24 -15.77 13.49
C ARG A 73 -1.98 -15.11 12.33
N LEU A 74 -3.22 -15.51 12.08
CA LEU A 74 -4.05 -14.92 11.02
C LEU A 74 -4.38 -13.45 11.31
N ILE A 75 -4.62 -13.08 12.56
CA ILE A 75 -4.80 -11.67 12.96
C ILE A 75 -3.54 -10.85 12.70
N GLU A 76 -2.37 -11.36 13.09
CA GLU A 76 -1.09 -10.71 12.84
C GLU A 76 -0.79 -10.59 11.34
N ALA A 77 -1.03 -11.66 10.58
CA ALA A 77 -0.88 -11.67 9.13
C ALA A 77 -1.81 -10.64 8.46
N ARG A 78 -3.08 -10.59 8.88
CA ARG A 78 -4.06 -9.59 8.40
C ARG A 78 -3.57 -8.17 8.67
N PHE A 79 -3.07 -7.91 9.88
CA PHE A 79 -2.51 -6.60 10.24
C PHE A 79 -1.30 -6.24 9.36
N ASN A 80 -0.37 -7.17 9.18
CA ASN A 80 0.81 -6.96 8.33
C ASN A 80 0.42 -6.70 6.87
N SER A 81 -0.58 -7.40 6.33
CA SER A 81 -1.11 -7.15 4.99
C SER A 81 -1.72 -5.75 4.86
N MET A 82 -2.43 -5.28 5.90
CA MET A 82 -2.97 -3.92 5.93
C MET A 82 -1.86 -2.86 5.96
N VAL A 83 -0.81 -3.07 6.77
CA VAL A 83 0.37 -2.19 6.80
C VAL A 83 1.05 -2.16 5.44
N LEU A 84 1.27 -3.33 4.82
CA LEU A 84 1.89 -3.43 3.50
C LEU A 84 1.08 -2.67 2.44
N GLY A 85 -0.24 -2.85 2.44
CA GLY A 85 -1.15 -2.11 1.55
C GLY A 85 -1.10 -0.61 1.81
N GLY A 86 -1.08 -0.19 3.08
CA GLY A 86 -0.97 1.22 3.49
C GLY A 86 0.33 1.87 3.02
N ILE A 87 1.47 1.18 3.17
CA ILE A 87 2.77 1.64 2.64
C ILE A 87 2.70 1.80 1.11
N GLY A 88 2.05 0.86 0.42
CA GLY A 88 1.81 0.94 -1.02
C GLY A 88 1.05 2.21 -1.42
N LEU A 89 -0.01 2.54 -0.68
CA LEU A 89 -0.79 3.77 -0.91
C LEU A 89 0.04 5.03 -0.67
N VAL A 90 0.84 5.08 0.40
CA VAL A 90 1.74 6.22 0.68
C VAL A 90 2.75 6.39 -0.45
N ALA A 91 3.39 5.31 -0.89
CA ALA A 91 4.33 5.33 -2.01
C ALA A 91 3.67 5.82 -3.31
N LEU A 92 2.42 5.41 -3.56
CA LEU A 92 1.63 5.85 -4.70
C LEU A 92 1.32 7.35 -4.63
N SER A 93 0.90 7.86 -3.47
CA SER A 93 0.65 9.30 -3.27
C SER A 93 1.92 10.13 -3.48
N VAL A 94 3.06 9.70 -2.94
CA VAL A 94 4.35 10.39 -3.11
C VAL A 94 4.82 10.32 -4.56
N GLY A 95 4.72 9.16 -5.22
CA GLY A 95 5.08 9.00 -6.63
C GLY A 95 4.23 9.87 -7.55
N TRP A 96 2.93 9.97 -7.28
CA TRP A 96 2.01 10.81 -8.05
C TRP A 96 2.31 12.30 -7.87
N LEU A 97 2.40 12.78 -6.62
CA LEU A 97 2.74 14.18 -6.32
C LEU A 97 4.11 14.57 -6.88
N GLY A 98 5.11 13.70 -6.73
CA GLY A 98 6.46 13.93 -7.26
C GLY A 98 6.47 14.07 -8.78
N THR A 99 5.71 13.21 -9.48
CA THR A 99 5.59 13.26 -10.94
C THR A 99 4.89 14.56 -11.39
N ASP A 100 3.84 14.99 -10.70
CA ASP A 100 3.11 16.22 -11.03
C ASP A 100 3.96 17.49 -10.84
N ILE A 101 4.71 17.58 -9.73
CA ILE A 101 5.63 18.69 -9.46
C ILE A 101 6.74 18.74 -10.52
N VAL A 102 7.32 17.59 -10.89
CA VAL A 102 8.38 17.53 -11.90
C VAL A 102 7.85 17.98 -13.26
N ARG A 103 6.64 17.56 -13.65
CA ARG A 103 6.02 17.94 -14.93
C ARG A 103 5.58 19.39 -14.98
N SER A 104 4.99 19.92 -13.90
CA SER A 104 4.51 21.30 -13.86
C SER A 104 5.63 22.32 -14.06
N GLY A 105 6.81 22.07 -13.49
CA GLY A 105 7.97 22.92 -13.73
C GLY A 105 8.62 22.77 -15.12
N ARG A 106 8.24 21.77 -15.94
CA ARG A 106 8.69 21.65 -17.33
C ARG A 106 7.90 22.60 -18.22
N ARG A 107 6.57 22.63 -18.02
CA ARG A 107 5.65 23.56 -18.72
C ARG A 107 6.05 25.02 -18.53
N LYS A 108 6.41 25.42 -17.31
CA LYS A 108 6.87 26.79 -17.02
C LYS A 108 8.15 27.17 -17.77
N GLN A 109 9.10 26.24 -17.93
CA GLN A 109 10.33 26.50 -18.68
C GLN A 109 10.07 26.61 -20.18
N GLU A 110 9.21 25.74 -20.72
CA GLU A 110 8.79 25.78 -22.12
C GLU A 110 8.04 27.09 -22.46
N GLU A 111 7.16 27.58 -21.57
CA GLU A 111 6.47 28.88 -21.73
C GLU A 111 7.43 30.08 -21.73
N THR A 112 8.47 30.04 -20.89
CA THR A 112 9.46 31.14 -20.81
C THR A 112 10.37 31.16 -22.05
N ALA A 113 10.60 30.00 -22.69
CA ALA A 113 11.41 29.89 -23.90
C ALA A 113 10.65 30.28 -25.18
N GLN A 114 9.32 30.34 -25.14
CA GLN A 114 8.46 30.65 -26.29
C GLN A 114 7.98 32.10 -26.36
N GLN A 115 8.37 32.98 -25.42
CA GLN A 115 8.05 34.40 -25.50
C GLN A 115 8.77 35.03 -26.71
N PRO A 116 8.05 35.39 -27.79
CA PRO A 116 8.67 36.02 -28.95
C PRO A 116 9.10 37.42 -28.53
N SER A 117 10.31 37.81 -28.92
CA SER A 117 10.84 39.17 -28.83
C SER A 117 9.93 40.15 -29.58
N ALA A 118 8.88 40.61 -28.91
CA ALA A 118 7.95 41.62 -29.39
C ALA A 118 8.52 43.02 -29.11
N THR A 119 9.51 43.44 -29.89
CA THR A 119 9.87 44.86 -30.14
C THR A 119 10.91 44.85 -31.25
N SER A 120 10.61 45.29 -32.47
CA SER A 120 10.53 46.72 -32.79
C SER A 120 9.63 46.95 -34.01
N PRO A 121 8.60 47.82 -33.93
CA PRO A 121 8.07 48.46 -35.13
C PRO A 121 9.02 49.60 -35.50
N THR A 122 9.85 49.39 -36.53
CA THR A 122 10.53 50.51 -37.19
C THR A 122 9.49 51.34 -37.91
N ALA A 123 9.24 52.54 -37.39
CA ALA A 123 8.57 53.64 -38.09
C ALA A 123 9.50 54.27 -39.14
#